data_AF-A0A1F8NM70-F1
#
_entry.id   AF-A0A1F8NM70-F1
#
_cell.length_a   1.000
_cell.length_b   1.000
_cell.length_c   1.000
_cell.angle_alpha   90.00
_cell.angle_beta   90.00
_cell.angle_gamma   90.00
#
_symmetry.space_group_name_H-M   'P 1'
#
loop_
_entity.id
_entity.type
_entity.pdbx_description
1 polymer ?
#
loop_
_entity_poly.entity_id
_entity_poly.type
_entity_poly.pdbx_seq_one_letter_code
_entity_poly.pdbx_strand_id
1 'polypeptide(L)'
;MHAQAEHEEPVRRAMYYAYFRGVEHADGPAAEFHYRGNSLVYCFPCDEGLSLLAASVPIERFGEFKHDPEKMFLGELHAMSALAPRLAKAERVGDVRGSGSIRGYLRLPYGDGWALVGDAGMVMDPWSGQGIDQASTHAVVLARYISEVLTEKSDWPTAMRAYHRERNEFSLKTYRRTCAFATDLRPMTREALQRRGLH
;
A
#
# COMPACT_ATOMS: atom_id res chain seq x y z
N MET A 1 -1.26 24.73 11.67
CA MET A 1 0.01 24.68 10.92
C MET A 1 0.02 23.42 10.09
N HIS A 2 0.14 23.51 8.76
CA HIS A 2 0.25 22.35 7.88
C HIS A 2 1.72 22.06 7.62
N ALA A 3 2.18 20.83 7.87
CA ALA A 3 3.55 20.43 7.56
C ALA A 3 3.78 20.48 6.04
N GLN A 4 4.89 21.11 5.63
CA GLN A 4 5.26 21.27 4.24
C GLN A 4 5.54 19.91 3.58
N ALA A 5 5.03 19.72 2.37
CA ALA A 5 5.39 18.58 1.52
C ALA A 5 6.73 18.85 0.80
N GLU A 6 7.67 17.92 0.92
CA GLU A 6 8.92 17.86 0.16
C GLU A 6 8.68 17.20 -1.21
N HIS A 7 7.74 16.25 -1.25
CA HIS A 7 7.28 15.58 -2.46
C HIS A 7 5.76 15.41 -2.44
N GLU A 8 5.15 15.56 -3.61
CA GLU A 8 3.74 15.24 -3.84
C GLU A 8 3.62 14.42 -5.12
N GLU A 9 2.71 13.46 -5.11
CA GLU A 9 2.42 12.58 -6.24
C GLU A 9 0.91 12.57 -6.46
N PRO A 10 0.44 12.70 -7.72
CA PRO A 10 -0.98 12.59 -8.00
C PRO A 10 -1.47 11.17 -7.72
N VAL A 11 -2.79 11.02 -7.55
CA VAL A 11 -3.38 9.69 -7.45
C VAL A 11 -3.16 8.96 -8.78
N ARG A 12 -2.55 7.77 -8.73
CA ARG A 12 -2.29 6.93 -9.91
C ARG A 12 -3.17 5.69 -9.96
N ARG A 13 -3.65 5.23 -8.81
CA ARG A 13 -4.42 4.00 -8.70
C ARG A 13 -5.60 4.16 -7.75
N ALA A 14 -6.63 3.36 -7.99
CA ALA A 14 -7.70 3.14 -7.03
C ALA A 14 -7.55 1.74 -6.41
N MET A 15 -7.94 1.61 -5.14
CA MET A 15 -7.87 0.36 -4.39
C MET A 15 -9.26 0.01 -3.89
N TYR A 16 -9.69 -1.22 -4.15
CA TYR A 16 -10.95 -1.79 -3.66
C TYR A 16 -10.68 -3.11 -2.96
N TYR A 17 -11.44 -3.44 -1.92
CA TYR A 17 -11.29 -4.68 -1.18
C TYR A 17 -12.62 -5.15 -0.59
N ALA A 18 -12.70 -6.45 -0.31
CA ALA A 18 -13.74 -7.05 0.51
C ALA A 18 -13.19 -8.32 1.19
N TYR A 19 -13.90 -8.78 2.21
CA TYR A 19 -13.60 -10.05 2.87
C TYR A 19 -14.43 -11.17 2.23
N PHE A 20 -13.87 -12.37 2.21
CA PHE A 20 -14.52 -13.57 1.68
C PHE A 20 -14.31 -14.74 2.62
N ARG A 21 -15.27 -15.65 2.67
CA ARG A 21 -15.14 -16.98 3.27
C ARG A 21 -15.05 -18.03 2.16
N GLY A 22 -14.34 -19.13 2.38
CA GLY A 22 -14.31 -20.25 1.43
C GLY A 22 -13.41 -20.03 0.21
N VAL A 23 -12.47 -19.08 0.28
CA VAL A 23 -11.40 -18.95 -0.72
C VAL A 23 -10.41 -20.10 -0.52
N GLU A 24 -10.22 -20.92 -1.55
CA GLU A 24 -9.20 -21.96 -1.52
C GLU A 24 -7.82 -21.29 -1.65
N HIS A 25 -6.90 -21.52 -0.72
CA HIS A 25 -5.55 -20.93 -0.74
C HIS A 25 -4.53 -21.80 -1.49
N ALA A 26 -3.51 -21.17 -2.08
CA ALA A 26 -2.35 -21.93 -2.55
C ALA A 26 -1.59 -22.50 -1.34
N ASP A 27 -0.74 -23.52 -1.56
CA ASP A 27 0.00 -24.15 -0.47
C ASP A 27 0.85 -23.14 0.32
N GLY A 28 0.67 -23.12 1.64
CA GLY A 28 1.39 -22.26 2.58
C GLY A 28 0.66 -20.97 2.97
N PRO A 29 0.89 -20.44 4.20
CA PRO A 29 0.26 -19.19 4.65
C PRO A 29 1.02 -17.98 4.06
N ALA A 30 0.81 -17.71 2.78
CA ALA A 30 1.50 -16.62 2.09
C ALA A 30 0.53 -15.56 1.58
N ALA A 31 0.99 -14.32 1.61
CA ALA A 31 0.40 -13.24 0.85
C ALA A 31 0.51 -13.55 -0.65
N GLU A 32 -0.62 -13.58 -1.35
CA GLU A 32 -0.65 -13.85 -2.78
C GLU A 32 -0.90 -12.59 -3.60
N PHE A 33 -0.23 -12.51 -4.75
CA PHE A 33 -0.29 -11.39 -5.67
C PHE A 33 -0.57 -11.91 -7.08
N HIS A 34 -1.69 -11.47 -7.65
CA HIS A 34 -2.20 -11.88 -8.96
C HIS A 34 -2.13 -10.69 -9.91
N TYR A 35 -1.28 -10.80 -10.93
CA TYR A 35 -1.00 -9.73 -11.88
C TYR A 35 -1.73 -9.97 -13.20
N ARG A 36 -2.38 -8.93 -13.74
CA ARG A 36 -2.98 -8.97 -15.08
C ARG A 36 -2.96 -7.59 -15.71
N GLY A 37 -2.20 -7.43 -16.79
CA GLY A 37 -2.02 -6.13 -17.44
C GLY A 37 -1.54 -5.07 -16.43
N ASN A 38 -2.32 -4.00 -16.27
CA ASN A 38 -2.07 -2.93 -15.30
C ASN A 38 -2.94 -3.06 -14.02
N SER A 39 -3.50 -4.23 -13.75
CA SER A 39 -4.23 -4.57 -12.52
C SER A 39 -3.41 -5.51 -11.64
N LEU A 40 -3.59 -5.38 -10.32
CA LEU A 40 -3.01 -6.26 -9.32
C LEU A 40 -4.08 -6.62 -8.29
N VAL A 41 -4.26 -7.91 -8.05
CA VAL A 41 -5.15 -8.45 -7.03
C VAL A 41 -4.34 -9.11 -5.91
N TYR A 42 -4.74 -8.85 -4.67
CA TYR A 42 -4.17 -9.41 -3.46
C TYR A 42 -5.11 -10.46 -2.92
N CYS A 43 -4.55 -11.54 -2.40
CA CYS A 43 -5.30 -12.51 -1.59
C CYS A 43 -4.50 -12.77 -0.31
N PHE A 44 -5.05 -12.32 0.82
CA PHE A 44 -4.42 -12.46 2.13
C PHE A 44 -5.32 -13.30 3.04
N PRO A 45 -4.82 -14.43 3.60
CA PRO A 45 -5.54 -15.10 4.66
C PRO A 45 -5.65 -14.19 5.88
N CYS A 46 -6.80 -14.24 6.56
CA CYS A 46 -7.12 -13.49 7.77
C CYS A 46 -7.67 -14.44 8.84
N ASP A 47 -7.85 -13.93 10.05
CA ASP A 47 -8.46 -14.69 11.14
C ASP A 47 -9.91 -15.11 10.82
N GLU A 48 -10.42 -16.08 11.59
CA GLU A 48 -11.81 -16.58 11.47
C GLU A 48 -12.17 -17.18 10.11
N GLY A 49 -11.18 -17.71 9.39
CA GLY A 49 -11.37 -18.33 8.07
C GLY A 49 -11.82 -17.35 7.00
N LEU A 50 -11.48 -16.07 7.18
CA LEU A 50 -11.68 -15.03 6.17
C LEU A 50 -10.43 -14.87 5.31
N SER A 51 -10.63 -14.36 4.10
CA SER A 51 -9.57 -13.89 3.22
C SER A 51 -9.91 -12.47 2.78
N LEU A 52 -8.95 -11.56 2.88
CA LEU A 52 -9.07 -10.24 2.26
C LEU A 52 -8.63 -10.35 0.81
N LEU A 53 -9.57 -10.06 -0.10
CA LEU A 53 -9.25 -9.83 -1.49
C LEU A 53 -9.23 -8.33 -1.74
N ALA A 54 -8.19 -7.85 -2.41
CA ALA A 54 -8.10 -6.45 -2.82
C ALA A 54 -7.70 -6.35 -4.28
N ALA A 55 -8.08 -5.27 -4.94
CA ALA A 55 -7.76 -4.97 -6.33
C ALA A 55 -7.23 -3.54 -6.40
N SER A 56 -6.00 -3.41 -6.90
CA SER A 56 -5.40 -2.15 -7.29
C SER A 56 -5.54 -1.99 -8.80
N VAL A 57 -6.23 -0.93 -9.25
CA VAL A 57 -6.53 -0.66 -10.66
C VAL A 57 -6.06 0.75 -11.05
N PRO A 58 -5.81 1.01 -12.35
CA PRO A 58 -5.47 2.36 -12.82
C PRO A 58 -6.55 3.38 -12.47
N ILE A 59 -6.16 4.61 -12.11
CA ILE A 59 -7.09 5.65 -11.64
C ILE A 59 -8.14 6.03 -12.70
N GLU A 60 -7.85 5.83 -13.98
CA GLU A 60 -8.78 6.08 -15.09
C GLU A 60 -10.05 5.23 -14.97
N ARG A 61 -9.96 4.06 -14.33
CA ARG A 61 -11.09 3.15 -14.10
C ARG A 61 -11.89 3.48 -12.84
N PHE A 62 -11.47 4.47 -12.05
CA PHE A 62 -12.13 4.81 -10.79
C PHE A 62 -13.59 5.23 -10.99
N GLY A 63 -13.91 5.92 -12.09
CA GLY A 63 -15.29 6.30 -12.42
C GLY A 63 -16.22 5.09 -12.56
N GLU A 64 -15.78 4.06 -13.29
CA GLU A 64 -16.52 2.81 -13.47
C GLU A 64 -16.70 2.07 -12.14
N PHE A 65 -15.61 1.94 -11.37
CA PHE A 65 -15.64 1.31 -10.05
C PHE A 65 -16.51 2.06 -9.06
N LYS A 66 -16.51 3.39 -9.07
CA LYS A 66 -17.36 4.19 -8.16
C LYS A 66 -18.84 4.02 -8.49
N HIS A 67 -19.18 3.82 -9.76
CA HIS A 67 -20.56 3.63 -10.20
C HIS A 67 -21.12 2.28 -9.76
N ASP A 68 -20.36 1.20 -9.94
CA ASP A 68 -20.75 -0.16 -9.54
C ASP A 68 -19.55 -0.92 -8.93
N PRO A 69 -19.21 -0.65 -7.66
CA PRO A 69 -18.01 -1.20 -7.03
C PRO A 69 -18.01 -2.73 -6.98
N GLU A 70 -19.18 -3.33 -6.75
CA GLU A 70 -19.33 -4.77 -6.62
C GLU A 70 -19.06 -5.48 -7.94
N LYS A 71 -19.75 -5.09 -9.01
CA LYS A 71 -19.58 -5.72 -10.32
C LYS A 71 -18.15 -5.55 -10.82
N MET A 72 -17.58 -4.36 -10.68
CA MET A 72 -16.23 -4.07 -11.15
C MET A 72 -15.18 -4.84 -10.37
N PHE A 73 -15.30 -4.90 -9.04
CA PHE A 73 -14.39 -5.64 -8.19
C PHE A 73 -14.47 -7.14 -8.44
N LEU A 74 -15.67 -7.73 -8.44
CA LEU A 74 -15.83 -9.16 -8.75
C LEU A 74 -15.34 -9.49 -10.17
N GLY A 75 -15.54 -8.59 -11.14
CA GLY A 75 -15.02 -8.74 -12.49
C GLY A 75 -13.48 -8.78 -12.54
N GLU A 76 -12.79 -7.98 -11.73
CA GLU A 76 -11.33 -8.06 -11.61
C GLU A 76 -10.87 -9.39 -11.01
N LEU A 77 -11.56 -9.87 -9.96
CA LEU A 77 -11.22 -11.14 -9.31
C LEU A 77 -11.38 -12.33 -10.28
N HIS A 78 -12.51 -12.42 -10.98
CA HIS A 78 -12.79 -13.50 -11.93
C HIS A 78 -11.89 -13.49 -13.17
N ALA A 79 -11.29 -12.34 -13.48
CA ALA A 79 -10.39 -12.25 -14.60
C ALA A 79 -8.94 -12.63 -14.27
N MET A 80 -8.62 -12.88 -12.99
CA MET A 80 -7.34 -13.45 -12.58
C MET A 80 -7.39 -14.96 -12.75
N SER A 81 -6.84 -15.48 -13.86
CA SER A 81 -6.95 -16.90 -14.25
C SER A 81 -6.51 -17.88 -13.17
N ALA A 82 -5.46 -17.56 -12.40
CA ALA A 82 -4.96 -18.39 -11.31
C ALA A 82 -5.79 -18.30 -10.01
N LEU A 83 -6.57 -17.24 -9.83
CA LEU A 83 -7.40 -17.02 -8.64
C LEU A 83 -8.85 -17.43 -8.87
N ALA A 84 -9.42 -17.15 -10.04
CA ALA A 84 -10.84 -17.31 -10.32
C ALA A 84 -11.39 -18.72 -10.01
N PRO A 85 -10.71 -19.84 -10.37
CA PRO A 85 -11.19 -21.17 -10.01
C PRO A 85 -11.31 -21.39 -8.50
N ARG A 86 -10.47 -20.72 -7.72
CA ARG A 86 -10.41 -20.84 -6.25
C ARG A 86 -11.47 -20.00 -5.53
N LEU A 87 -12.22 -19.20 -6.28
CA LEU A 87 -13.36 -18.43 -5.79
C LEU A 87 -14.70 -19.15 -6.00
N ALA A 88 -14.71 -20.37 -6.54
CA ALA A 88 -15.93 -21.11 -6.87
C ALA A 88 -16.88 -21.33 -5.68
N LYS A 89 -16.34 -21.42 -4.45
CA LYS A 89 -17.11 -21.53 -3.20
C LYS A 89 -16.97 -20.28 -2.31
N ALA A 90 -16.38 -19.22 -2.85
CA ALA A 90 -16.10 -18.03 -2.06
C ALA A 90 -17.36 -17.18 -1.90
N GLU A 91 -17.68 -16.83 -0.67
CA GLU A 91 -18.81 -15.96 -0.33
C GLU A 91 -18.28 -14.64 0.22
N ARG A 92 -18.69 -13.52 -0.40
CA ARG A 92 -18.31 -12.18 0.07
C ARG A 92 -19.00 -11.88 1.40
N VAL A 93 -18.22 -11.42 2.38
CA VAL A 93 -18.67 -10.99 3.69
C VAL A 93 -18.61 -9.46 3.76
N GLY A 94 -19.79 -8.82 3.74
CA GLY A 94 -19.94 -7.36 3.80
C GLY A 94 -19.72 -6.66 2.45
N ASP A 95 -19.61 -5.33 2.52
CA ASP A 95 -19.53 -4.47 1.33
C ASP A 95 -18.13 -4.43 0.72
N VAL A 96 -18.09 -4.17 -0.60
CA VAL A 96 -16.85 -3.75 -1.28
C VAL A 96 -16.54 -2.33 -0.87
N ARG A 97 -15.36 -2.13 -0.27
CA ARG A 97 -14.86 -0.82 0.15
C ARG A 97 -13.72 -0.41 -0.76
N GLY A 98 -13.60 0.87 -1.07
CA GLY A 98 -12.47 1.35 -1.85
C GLY A 98 -12.35 2.85 -1.93
N SER A 99 -11.23 3.30 -2.46
CA SER A 99 -10.94 4.71 -2.68
C SER A 99 -9.99 4.89 -3.87
N GLY A 100 -10.20 5.99 -4.59
CA GLY A 100 -9.30 6.54 -5.61
C GLY A 100 -8.85 7.96 -5.25
N SER A 101 -8.74 8.28 -3.95
CA SER A 101 -8.38 9.63 -3.47
C SER A 101 -7.06 9.69 -2.71
N ILE A 102 -6.29 8.58 -2.67
CA ILE A 102 -5.06 8.50 -1.89
C ILE A 102 -3.92 9.08 -2.72
N ARG A 103 -3.60 10.35 -2.49
CA ARG A 103 -2.43 11.01 -3.09
C ARG A 103 -1.15 10.60 -2.36
N GLY A 104 -0.06 10.43 -3.10
CA GLY A 104 1.24 10.21 -2.50
C GLY A 104 1.85 11.52 -2.01
N TYR A 105 2.58 11.49 -0.90
CA TYR A 105 3.34 12.63 -0.41
C TYR A 105 4.46 12.20 0.54
N LEU A 106 5.47 13.06 0.64
CA LEU A 106 6.50 13.03 1.67
C LEU A 106 6.58 14.42 2.28
N ARG A 107 6.36 14.54 3.59
CA ARG A 107 6.44 15.81 4.32
C ARG A 107 7.75 15.92 5.09
N LEU A 108 8.16 17.16 5.34
CA LEU A 108 9.11 17.49 6.38
C LEU A 108 8.54 16.94 7.71
N PRO A 109 9.20 15.98 8.38
CA PRO A 109 8.54 15.17 9.40
C PRO A 109 8.62 15.79 10.80
N TYR A 110 8.98 17.08 10.93
CA TYR A 110 9.08 17.76 12.21
C TYR A 110 9.00 19.29 12.08
N GLY A 111 8.82 19.95 13.22
CA GLY A 111 9.00 21.38 13.43
C GLY A 111 9.09 21.67 14.92
N ASP A 112 8.85 22.92 15.34
CA ASP A 112 9.01 23.31 16.75
C ASP A 112 8.02 22.58 17.67
N GLY A 113 8.53 21.59 18.43
CA GLY A 113 7.76 20.82 19.40
C GLY A 113 6.83 19.75 18.82
N TRP A 114 6.91 19.43 17.53
CA TRP A 114 6.12 18.35 16.92
C TRP A 114 6.92 17.53 15.90
N ALA A 115 6.55 16.26 15.77
CA ALA A 115 7.08 15.34 14.76
C ALA A 115 5.95 14.47 14.18
N LEU A 116 6.15 13.93 12.99
CA LEU A 116 5.17 13.14 12.22
C LEU A 116 5.68 11.72 11.99
N VAL A 117 4.80 10.74 12.13
CA VAL A 117 5.07 9.33 11.82
C VAL A 117 3.99 8.76 10.91
N GLY A 118 4.32 7.71 10.16
CA GLY A 118 3.38 7.03 9.26
C GLY A 118 2.71 8.00 8.28
N ASP A 119 1.41 7.79 8.05
CA ASP A 119 0.61 8.57 7.10
C ASP A 119 0.58 10.07 7.40
N ALA A 120 0.85 10.49 8.64
CA ALA A 120 0.96 11.91 8.95
C ALA A 120 2.16 12.57 8.23
N GLY A 121 3.25 11.83 8.01
CA GLY A 121 4.47 12.31 7.37
C GLY A 121 4.70 11.77 5.96
N MET A 122 4.15 10.61 5.60
CA MET A 122 4.38 9.99 4.30
C MET A 122 3.24 9.06 3.91
N VAL A 123 2.75 9.20 2.68
CA VAL A 123 1.87 8.22 2.03
C VAL A 123 2.44 7.91 0.66
N MET A 124 2.51 6.63 0.30
CA MET A 124 2.83 6.17 -1.05
C MET A 124 1.66 5.36 -1.60
N ASP A 125 1.68 5.06 -2.90
CA ASP A 125 0.60 4.27 -3.49
C ASP A 125 0.46 2.91 -2.75
N PRO A 126 -0.75 2.50 -2.32
CA PRO A 126 -0.94 1.30 -1.52
C PRO A 126 -0.56 0.00 -2.22
N TRP A 127 -0.34 0.00 -3.55
CA TRP A 127 -0.16 -1.24 -4.31
C TRP A 127 1.01 -2.12 -3.79
N SER A 128 2.00 -1.52 -3.14
CA SER A 128 3.19 -2.24 -2.65
C SER A 128 3.02 -2.86 -1.26
N GLY A 129 1.93 -2.57 -0.53
CA GLY A 129 1.68 -3.09 0.81
C GLY A 129 2.67 -2.61 1.89
N GLN A 130 3.35 -1.49 1.69
CA GLN A 130 4.47 -1.04 2.55
C GLN A 130 4.06 -0.14 3.74
N GLY A 131 2.80 0.30 3.81
CA GLY A 131 2.39 1.37 4.74
C GLY A 131 2.67 1.07 6.22
N ILE A 132 2.33 -0.14 6.70
CA ILE A 132 2.50 -0.52 8.11
C ILE A 132 3.98 -0.59 8.50
N ASP A 133 4.83 -1.16 7.64
CA ASP A 133 6.27 -1.26 7.88
C ASP A 133 6.93 0.12 7.95
N GLN A 134 6.53 1.03 7.04
CA GLN A 134 6.97 2.42 7.06
C GLN A 134 6.52 3.14 8.33
N ALA A 135 5.25 3.06 8.70
CA ALA A 135 4.73 3.72 9.90
C ALA A 135 5.40 3.23 11.18
N SER A 136 5.56 1.91 11.32
CA SER A 136 6.16 1.28 12.49
C SER A 136 7.64 1.63 12.60
N THR A 137 8.38 1.57 11.49
CA THR A 137 9.80 1.95 11.46
C THR A 137 9.97 3.43 11.78
N HIS A 138 9.15 4.32 11.22
CA HIS A 138 9.21 5.76 11.52
C HIS A 138 8.98 6.03 13.01
N ALA A 139 8.05 5.31 13.65
CA ALA A 139 7.78 5.42 15.08
C ALA A 139 8.97 4.98 15.93
N VAL A 140 9.62 3.86 15.59
CA VAL A 140 10.80 3.36 16.31
C VAL A 140 11.97 4.33 16.20
N VAL A 141 12.27 4.81 14.99
CA VAL A 141 13.37 5.79 14.77
C VAL A 141 13.09 7.08 15.54
N LEU A 142 11.85 7.60 15.48
CA LEU A 142 11.49 8.83 16.20
C LEU A 142 11.60 8.65 17.72
N ALA A 143 11.13 7.52 18.27
CA ALA A 143 11.18 7.26 19.70
C ALA A 143 12.62 7.30 20.24
N ARG A 144 13.59 6.80 19.47
CA ARG A 144 15.01 6.86 19.84
C ARG A 144 15.52 8.30 19.94
N TYR A 145 15.22 9.14 18.97
CA TYR A 145 15.65 10.55 18.98
C TYR A 145 14.90 11.41 20.00
N ILE A 146 13.62 11.13 20.25
CA ILE A 146 12.89 11.77 21.36
C ILE A 146 13.54 11.41 22.70
N SER A 147 13.95 10.15 22.89
CA SER A 147 14.64 9.73 24.11
C SER A 147 15.96 10.48 24.33
N GLU A 148 16.72 10.76 23.26
CA GLU A 148 17.94 11.59 23.35
C GLU A 148 17.64 13.02 23.81
N VAL A 149 16.55 13.62 23.33
CA VAL A 149 16.12 14.97 23.77
C VAL A 149 15.69 14.95 25.23
N LEU A 150 14.86 13.98 25.63
CA LEU A 150 14.36 13.86 27.00
C LEU A 150 15.46 13.54 28.03
N THR A 151 16.56 12.94 27.59
CA THR A 151 17.72 12.63 28.44
C THR A 151 18.85 13.66 28.29
N GLU A 152 18.57 14.82 27.68
CA GLU A 152 19.50 15.94 27.50
C GLU A 152 20.78 15.58 26.73
N LYS A 153 20.76 14.50 25.92
CA LYS A 153 21.89 14.07 25.08
C LYS A 153 21.97 14.83 23.76
N SER A 154 20.87 15.44 23.34
CA SER A 154 20.76 16.20 22.08
C SER A 154 19.70 17.29 22.23
N ASP A 155 19.87 18.41 21.53
CA ASP A 155 18.81 19.41 21.41
C ASP A 155 17.74 18.97 20.40
N TRP A 156 16.55 19.57 20.48
CA TRP A 156 15.43 19.24 19.59
C TRP A 156 15.78 19.39 18.10
N PRO A 157 16.36 20.51 17.63
CA PRO A 157 16.69 20.66 16.21
C PRO A 157 17.67 19.60 15.70
N THR A 158 18.67 19.21 16.50
CA THR A 158 19.67 18.21 16.11
C THR A 158 19.07 16.82 16.04
N ALA A 159 18.31 16.42 17.06
CA ALA A 159 17.63 15.13 17.09
C ALA A 159 16.63 14.98 15.94
N MET A 160 15.86 16.03 15.64
CA MET A 160 14.87 15.97 14.56
C MET A 160 15.50 15.98 13.15
N ARG A 161 16.62 16.68 12.94
CA ARG A 161 17.40 16.55 11.70
C ARG A 161 17.94 15.14 11.50
N ALA A 162 18.40 14.50 12.58
CA ALA A 162 18.88 13.12 12.53
C ALA A 162 17.73 12.14 12.24
N TYR A 163 16.57 12.32 12.88
CA TYR A 163 15.35 11.58 12.59
C TYR A 163 14.96 11.67 11.11
N HIS A 164 14.86 12.89 10.57
CA HIS A 164 14.49 13.12 9.18
C HIS A 164 15.44 12.42 8.21
N ARG A 165 16.76 12.49 8.45
CA ARG A 165 17.75 11.81 7.64
C ARG A 165 17.57 10.29 7.64
N GLU A 166 17.56 9.66 8.82
CA GLU A 166 17.47 8.19 8.91
C GLU A 166 16.14 7.65 8.37
N ARG A 167 15.03 8.34 8.69
CA ARG A 167 13.72 8.02 8.13
C ARG A 167 13.73 8.08 6.60
N ASN A 168 14.39 9.08 6.01
CA ASN A 168 14.48 9.21 4.56
C ASN A 168 15.44 8.18 3.94
N GLU A 169 16.54 7.82 4.60
CA GLU A 169 17.44 6.73 4.18
C GLU A 169 16.68 5.40 4.06
N PHE A 170 15.79 5.11 5.02
CA PHE A 170 14.91 3.94 4.98
C PHE A 170 13.84 4.03 3.88
N SER A 171 13.20 5.20 3.74
CA SER A 171 11.92 5.29 3.02
C SER A 171 12.05 5.73 1.56
N LEU A 172 13.02 6.57 1.20
CA LEU A 172 13.03 7.28 -0.09
C LEU A 172 13.12 6.35 -1.28
N LYS A 173 13.92 5.28 -1.20
CA LYS A 173 14.04 4.30 -2.28
C LYS A 173 12.70 3.59 -2.52
N THR A 174 12.04 3.17 -1.45
CA THR A 174 10.73 2.49 -1.51
C THR A 174 9.66 3.44 -2.01
N TYR A 175 9.60 4.67 -1.48
CA TYR A 175 8.68 5.72 -1.92
C TYR A 175 8.79 5.99 -3.42
N ARG A 176 9.99 6.26 -3.92
CA ARG A 176 10.23 6.53 -5.35
C ARG A 176 9.85 5.34 -6.22
N ARG A 177 10.23 4.13 -5.81
CA ARG A 177 9.88 2.90 -6.55
C ARG A 177 8.37 2.71 -6.62
N THR A 178 7.68 2.82 -5.49
CA THR A 178 6.23 2.64 -5.41
C THR A 178 5.50 3.68 -6.26
N CYS A 179 5.87 4.95 -6.19
CA CYS A 179 5.23 6.00 -6.97
C CYS A 179 5.51 5.84 -8.48
N ALA A 180 6.73 5.46 -8.86
CA ALA A 180 7.08 5.22 -10.28
C ALA A 180 6.24 4.09 -10.89
N PHE A 181 6.18 2.92 -10.25
CA PHE A 181 5.40 1.78 -10.75
C PHE A 181 3.90 1.95 -10.63
N ALA A 182 3.41 2.83 -9.74
CA ALA A 182 1.98 3.09 -9.62
C ALA A 182 1.35 3.57 -10.93
N THR A 183 2.13 4.26 -11.78
CA THR A 183 1.71 4.72 -13.11
C THR A 183 1.39 3.56 -14.06
N ASP A 184 2.18 2.48 -14.04
CA ASP A 184 2.01 1.34 -14.92
C ASP A 184 2.70 0.09 -14.33
N LEU A 185 1.89 -0.89 -13.93
CA LEU A 185 2.36 -2.17 -13.42
C LEU A 185 2.67 -3.19 -14.53
N ARG A 186 2.36 -2.91 -15.81
CA ARG A 186 2.62 -3.87 -16.91
C ARG A 186 4.07 -4.34 -17.01
N PRO A 187 5.11 -3.52 -16.77
CA PRO A 187 6.48 -4.00 -16.73
C PRO A 187 6.68 -5.09 -15.66
N MET A 188 6.15 -4.89 -14.44
CA MET A 188 6.21 -5.87 -13.36
C MET A 188 5.41 -7.13 -13.71
N THR A 189 4.21 -6.96 -14.27
CA THR A 189 3.38 -8.09 -14.72
C THR A 189 4.11 -8.94 -15.75
N ARG A 190 4.74 -8.33 -16.76
CA ARG A 190 5.52 -9.05 -17.78
C ARG A 190 6.69 -9.81 -17.16
N GLU A 191 7.44 -9.18 -16.27
CA GLU A 191 8.55 -9.83 -15.59
C GLU A 191 8.08 -11.02 -14.72
N ALA A 192 6.97 -10.86 -14.00
CA ALA A 192 6.39 -11.93 -13.19
C ALA A 192 5.91 -13.12 -14.02
N LEU A 193 5.29 -12.87 -15.18
CA LEU A 193 4.88 -13.91 -16.12
C LEU A 193 6.09 -14.63 -16.73
N GLN A 194 7.11 -13.89 -17.17
CA GLN A 194 8.35 -14.45 -17.74
C GLN A 194 9.06 -15.38 -16.77
N ARG A 195 9.18 -14.99 -15.48
CA ARG A 195 9.77 -15.85 -14.44
C ARG A 195 9.03 -17.17 -14.24
N ARG A 196 7.75 -17.24 -14.65
CA ARG A 196 6.89 -18.43 -14.57
C ARG A 196 6.76 -19.18 -15.91
N GLY A 197 7.48 -18.75 -16.95
CA GLY A 197 7.38 -19.33 -18.29
C GLY A 197 6.04 -19.05 -18.99
N LEU A 198 5.36 -17.96 -18.59
CA LEU A 198 4.08 -17.51 -19.15
C LEU A 198 4.31 -16.29 -20.04
N HIS A 199 3.47 -16.11 -21.07
CA HIS A 199 3.51 -14.99 -22.02
C HIS A 199 2.34 -14.02 -21.81
#